data_AF-A0A9P0QH55-F1
#
_entry.id   AF-A0A9P0QH55-F1
#
_cell.length_a   1.000
_cell.length_b   1.000
_cell.length_c   1.000
_cell.angle_alpha   90.00
_cell.angle_beta   90.00
_cell.angle_gamma   90.00
#
_symmetry.space_group_name_H-M   'P 1'
#
loop_
_entity.id
_entity.type
_entity.pdbx_description
1 polymer ?
#
loop_
_entity_poly.entity_id
_entity_poly.type
_entity_poly.pdbx_seq_one_letter_code
_entity_poly.pdbx_strand_id
1 'polypeptide(L)'
;MSILVGSQSNYFLFRSINKYSSLTSKDKATIRYTERYHGLRYEKGYVDYSLLDEMLRSHLADLDMVYVKRQCKRQFLIDRLNDMQITKPNIINVEDCDSRFKHQHHHHHHHKM
;
A
#
# COMPACT_ATOMS: atom_id res chain seq x y z
N MET A 1 -7.58 12.94 5.38
CA MET A 1 -8.26 13.82 6.37
C MET A 1 -7.44 13.77 7.65
N SER A 2 -7.05 14.88 8.29
CA SER A 2 -6.25 14.86 9.53
C SER A 2 -7.14 15.16 10.75
N ILE A 3 -6.92 14.43 11.85
CA ILE A 3 -7.59 14.68 13.13
C ILE A 3 -6.53 14.57 14.22
N LEU A 4 -6.54 15.52 15.15
CA LEU A 4 -5.71 15.47 16.34
C LEU A 4 -6.27 14.42 17.30
N VAL A 5 -5.45 13.44 17.63
CA VAL A 5 -5.72 12.50 18.74
C VAL A 5 -4.61 12.72 19.76
N GLY A 6 -4.91 13.44 20.84
CA GLY A 6 -3.88 13.93 21.76
C GLY A 6 -3.02 15.01 21.12
N SER A 7 -1.69 14.91 21.25
CA SER A 7 -0.70 15.85 20.68
C SER A 7 -0.20 15.49 19.29
N GLN A 8 -0.65 14.36 18.72
CA GLN A 8 -0.20 13.89 17.41
C GLN A 8 -1.28 14.08 16.33
N SER A 9 -0.87 14.70 15.22
CA SER A 9 -1.67 14.79 14.00
C SER A 9 -1.62 13.46 13.27
N ASN A 10 -2.75 12.77 13.23
CA ASN A 10 -2.88 11.48 12.54
C ASN A 10 -3.57 11.68 11.18
N TYR A 11 -3.02 11.07 10.13
CA TYR A 11 -3.59 11.11 8.77
C TYR A 11 -4.50 9.90 8.56
N PHE A 12 -5.79 10.15 8.35
CA PHE A 12 -6.81 9.12 8.14
C PHE A 12 -7.03 8.89 6.65
N LEU A 13 -6.93 7.62 6.21
CA LEU A 13 -7.36 7.18 4.87
C LEU A 13 -8.88 7.06 4.81
N PHE A 14 -9.49 6.35 5.75
CA PHE A 14 -10.94 6.17 5.86
C PHE A 14 -11.36 6.01 7.31
N ARG A 15 -12.32 6.82 7.77
CA ARG A 15 -13.11 6.54 8.98
C ARG A 15 -14.53 6.30 8.52
N SER A 16 -15.08 5.10 8.75
CA SER A 16 -16.50 4.92 8.48
C SER A 16 -17.29 5.74 9.49
N ILE A 17 -18.16 6.62 8.97
CA ILE A 17 -19.05 7.47 9.77
C ILE A 17 -20.08 6.58 10.50
N ASN A 18 -20.39 5.42 9.91
CA ASN A 18 -21.38 4.48 10.42
C ASN A 18 -20.73 3.42 11.30
N LYS A 19 -21.45 2.95 12.32
CA LYS A 19 -21.04 1.78 13.11
C LYS A 19 -21.23 0.52 12.26
N TYR A 20 -20.41 -0.52 12.46
CA TYR A 20 -20.56 -1.78 11.71
C TYR A 20 -21.96 -2.38 11.89
N SER A 21 -22.52 -2.27 13.09
CA SER A 21 -23.87 -2.74 13.41
C SER A 21 -24.95 -2.10 12.54
N SER A 22 -24.81 -0.82 12.18
CA SER A 22 -25.80 -0.07 11.40
C SER A 22 -25.72 -0.30 9.89
N LEU A 23 -24.78 -1.13 9.41
CA LEU A 23 -24.62 -1.40 7.99
C LEU A 23 -25.60 -2.46 7.45
N THR A 24 -25.91 -2.33 6.17
CA THR A 24 -26.71 -3.32 5.44
C THR A 24 -25.95 -4.64 5.28
N SER A 25 -26.69 -5.74 5.01
CA SER A 25 -26.07 -7.05 4.74
C SER A 25 -25.11 -7.02 3.53
N LYS A 26 -25.41 -6.17 2.53
CA LYS A 26 -24.57 -5.99 1.35
C LYS A 26 -23.24 -5.32 1.71
N ASP A 27 -23.28 -4.23 2.46
CA ASP A 27 -22.07 -3.51 2.89
C ASP A 27 -21.17 -4.40 3.75
N LYS A 28 -21.78 -5.15 4.69
CA LYS A 28 -21.07 -6.14 5.53
C LYS A 28 -20.40 -7.23 4.69
N ALA A 29 -21.00 -7.65 3.57
CA ALA A 29 -20.39 -8.63 2.67
C ALA A 29 -19.16 -8.05 1.94
N THR A 30 -19.25 -6.81 1.45
CA THR A 30 -18.12 -6.10 0.85
C THR A 30 -16.98 -5.90 1.85
N ILE A 31 -17.29 -5.54 3.09
CA ILE A 31 -16.30 -5.42 4.16
C ILE A 31 -15.60 -6.75 4.44
N ARG A 32 -16.35 -7.83 4.55
CA ARG A 32 -15.75 -9.16 4.76
C ARG A 32 -14.83 -9.56 3.62
N TYR A 33 -15.17 -9.18 2.38
CA TYR A 33 -14.29 -9.40 1.23
C TYR A 33 -12.98 -8.61 1.39
N THR A 34 -13.05 -7.32 1.69
CA THR A 34 -11.85 -6.48 1.86
C THR A 34 -11.01 -6.92 3.07
N GLU A 35 -11.63 -7.38 4.15
CA GLU A 35 -10.95 -7.94 5.31
C GLU A 35 -10.22 -9.24 4.97
N ARG A 36 -10.91 -10.16 4.30
CA ARG A 36 -10.38 -11.50 4.01
C ARG A 36 -9.26 -11.48 2.95
N TYR A 37 -9.40 -10.65 1.92
CA TYR A 37 -8.50 -10.68 0.77
C TYR A 37 -7.45 -9.56 0.78
N HIS A 38 -7.70 -8.48 1.53
CA HIS A 38 -6.82 -7.32 1.55
C HIS A 38 -6.38 -6.91 2.97
N GLY A 39 -6.87 -7.59 4.02
CA GLY A 39 -6.52 -7.30 5.42
C GLY A 39 -7.07 -5.97 5.94
N LEU A 40 -7.95 -5.31 5.19
CA LEU A 40 -8.49 -3.99 5.51
C LEU A 40 -9.69 -4.13 6.46
N ARG A 41 -9.42 -4.04 7.77
CA ARG A 41 -10.45 -4.13 8.81
C ARG A 41 -11.31 -2.89 8.87
N TYR A 42 -12.63 -3.08 8.85
CA TYR A 42 -13.59 -1.97 8.78
C TYR A 42 -13.53 -1.04 10.00
N GLU A 43 -13.34 -1.61 11.19
CA GLU A 43 -13.24 -0.85 12.43
C GLU A 43 -11.80 -0.38 12.73
N LYS A 44 -10.79 -0.91 12.02
CA LYS A 44 -9.42 -0.38 12.08
C LYS A 44 -9.23 0.62 10.96
N GLY A 45 -9.80 1.82 11.12
CA GLY A 45 -9.45 3.00 10.32
C GLY A 45 -8.02 3.52 10.56
N TYR A 46 -7.17 2.72 11.20
CA TYR A 46 -5.80 3.02 11.57
C TYR A 46 -4.90 1.97 10.92
N VAL A 47 -4.25 2.36 9.84
CA VAL A 47 -3.00 1.72 9.43
C VAL A 47 -1.95 2.71 9.83
N ASP A 48 -1.27 2.44 10.94
CA ASP A 48 -0.05 3.18 11.26
C ASP A 48 0.95 2.86 10.16
N TYR A 49 1.21 3.85 9.32
CA TYR A 49 2.24 3.71 8.31
C TYR A 49 3.64 3.84 8.91
N SER A 50 3.80 4.05 10.22
CA SER A 50 5.12 4.08 10.88
C SER A 50 5.97 2.86 10.53
N LEU A 51 5.39 1.66 10.57
CA LEU A 51 6.10 0.44 10.18
C LEU A 51 6.42 0.41 8.69
N LEU A 52 5.50 0.84 7.83
CA LEU A 52 5.79 0.94 6.40
C LEU A 52 6.91 1.94 6.15
N ASP A 53 6.87 3.10 6.78
CA ASP A 53 7.85 4.17 6.63
C ASP A 53 9.22 3.72 7.14
N GLU A 54 9.26 2.99 8.26
CA GLU A 54 10.48 2.38 8.78
C GLU A 54 11.04 1.34 7.80
N MET A 55 10.19 0.47 7.25
CA MET A 55 10.59 -0.50 6.24
C MET A 55 11.09 0.21 4.97
N LEU A 56 10.40 1.24 4.49
CA LEU A 56 10.81 2.00 3.32
C LEU A 56 12.14 2.72 3.55
N ARG A 57 12.33 3.35 4.72
CA ARG A 57 13.60 4.00 5.08
C ARG A 57 14.75 3.00 5.11
N SER A 58 14.58 1.89 5.83
CA SER A 58 15.63 0.88 6.00
C SER A 58 15.98 0.15 4.71
N HIS A 59 14.97 -0.22 3.92
CA HIS A 59 15.19 -1.08 2.74
C HIS A 59 15.52 -0.29 1.48
N LEU A 60 15.26 1.02 1.44
CA LEU A 60 15.52 1.85 0.27
C LEU A 60 16.73 2.78 0.41
N ALA A 61 17.29 2.94 1.62
CA ALA A 61 18.39 3.87 1.88
C ALA A 61 19.61 3.65 0.97
N ASP A 62 19.94 2.39 0.68
CA ASP A 62 21.16 2.00 -0.03
C ASP A 62 20.89 1.42 -1.42
N LEU A 63 19.68 1.62 -1.95
CA LEU A 63 19.34 1.15 -3.29
C LEU A 63 19.56 2.26 -4.32
N ASP A 64 20.18 1.92 -5.45
CA ASP A 64 20.26 2.83 -6.59
C ASP A 64 18.94 2.87 -7.37
N MET A 65 18.23 1.74 -7.41
CA MET A 65 17.10 1.53 -8.30
C MET A 65 16.03 0.60 -7.73
N VAL A 66 14.76 0.94 -7.96
CA VAL A 66 13.60 0.14 -7.56
C VAL A 66 12.66 -0.02 -8.74
N TYR A 67 12.33 -1.26 -9.06
CA TYR A 67 11.34 -1.58 -10.10
C TYR A 67 9.97 -1.83 -9.47
N VAL A 68 8.97 -1.05 -9.89
CA VAL A 68 7.61 -1.15 -9.38
C VAL A 68 6.66 -1.53 -10.51
N LYS A 69 5.84 -2.54 -10.26
CA LYS A 69 4.81 -2.97 -11.22
C LYS A 69 3.60 -2.05 -11.14
N ARG A 70 3.12 -1.57 -12.29
CA ARG A 70 1.99 -0.64 -12.47
C ARG A 70 2.29 0.78 -12.01
N GLN A 71 1.94 1.73 -12.89
CA GLN A 71 2.14 3.16 -12.67
C GLN A 71 1.50 3.69 -11.38
N CYS A 72 0.32 3.21 -10.99
CA CYS A 72 -0.34 3.67 -9.77
C CYS A 72 0.46 3.34 -8.49
N LYS A 73 1.14 2.19 -8.45
CA LYS A 73 1.97 1.80 -7.31
C LYS A 73 3.27 2.58 -7.28
N ARG A 74 3.85 2.84 -8.47
CA ARG A 74 5.02 3.71 -8.61
C ARG A 74 4.73 5.11 -8.09
N GLN A 75 3.59 5.69 -8.49
CA GLN A 75 3.21 7.03 -8.04
C GLN A 75 2.99 7.07 -6.53
N PHE A 76 2.25 6.09 -5.98
CA PHE A 76 2.05 5.96 -4.53
C PHE A 76 3.38 5.93 -3.76
N LEU A 77 4.36 5.14 -4.22
CA LEU A 77 5.67 5.06 -3.58
C LEU A 77 6.39 6.40 -3.65
N ILE A 78 6.41 7.05 -4.82
CA ILE A 78 7.05 8.37 -5.00
C ILE A 78 6.44 9.40 -4.05
N ASP A 79 5.11 9.48 -3.98
CA ASP A 79 4.40 10.42 -3.12
C ASP A 79 4.76 10.18 -1.65
N ARG A 80 4.75 8.92 -1.22
CA ARG A 80 5.10 8.55 0.15
C ARG A 80 6.54 8.90 0.51
N LEU A 81 7.49 8.66 -0.39
CA LEU A 81 8.90 9.00 -0.16
C LEU A 81 9.13 10.51 -0.11
N ASN A 82 8.43 11.28 -0.92
CA ASN A 82 8.48 12.75 -0.88
C ASN A 82 7.94 13.27 0.46
N ASP A 83 6.80 12.74 0.94
CA ASP A 83 6.23 13.10 2.25
C ASP A 83 7.21 12.84 3.40
N MET A 84 7.96 11.73 3.31
CA MET A 84 8.97 11.33 4.29
C MET A 84 10.28 12.12 4.21
N GLN A 85 10.46 12.92 3.14
CA GLN A 85 11.68 13.69 2.83
C GLN A 85 12.95 12.85 2.83
N ILE A 86 12.91 11.64 2.25
CA ILE A 86 14.12 10.81 2.12
C ILE A 86 14.71 10.87 0.72
N THR A 87 16.02 10.69 0.64
CA THR A 87 16.71 10.44 -0.63
C THR A 87 16.09 9.21 -1.26
N LYS A 88 15.49 9.38 -2.44
CA LYS A 88 14.79 8.28 -3.12
C LYS A 88 15.71 7.62 -4.16
N PRO A 89 15.68 6.28 -4.26
CA PRO A 89 16.29 5.58 -5.38
C PRO A 89 15.63 5.98 -6.71
N ASN A 90 16.23 5.58 -7.83
CA ASN A 90 15.56 5.69 -9.12
C ASN A 90 14.38 4.71 -9.21
N ILE A 91 13.15 5.21 -9.19
CA ILE A 91 11.94 4.38 -9.21
C ILE A 91 11.41 4.26 -10.64
N ILE A 92 11.50 3.06 -11.19
CA ILE A 92 11.15 2.74 -12.58
C ILE A 92 9.92 1.84 -12.62
N ASN A 93 9.02 2.09 -13.56
CA ASN A 93 7.88 1.23 -13.81
C ASN A 93 8.36 -0.02 -14.57
N VAL A 94 8.02 -1.22 -14.08
CA VAL A 94 8.46 -2.49 -14.71
C VAL A 94 7.99 -2.58 -16.16
N GLU A 95 6.78 -2.11 -16.44
CA GLU A 95 6.18 -2.13 -17.77
C GLU A 95 6.91 -1.24 -18.79
N ASP A 96 7.67 -0.24 -18.31
CA ASP A 96 8.46 0.67 -19.15
C ASP A 96 9.86 0.10 -19.42
N CYS A 97 10.23 -0.98 -18.74
CA CYS A 97 11.49 -1.69 -18.97
C CYS A 97 11.31 -2.66 -20.14
N ASP A 98 12.26 -2.60 -21.08
CA ASP A 98 12.19 -3.42 -22.29
C ASP A 98 12.24 -4.93 -21.96
N SER A 99 11.62 -5.71 -22.85
CA SER A 99 11.16 -7.12 -22.81
C SER A 99 11.92 -8.21 -22.02
N ARG A 100 13.12 -7.98 -21.46
CA ARG A 100 13.91 -9.01 -20.75
C ARG A 100 13.31 -9.45 -19.39
N PHE A 101 12.50 -8.61 -18.75
CA PHE A 101 11.78 -8.98 -17.51
C PHE A 101 10.47 -9.74 -17.77
N LYS A 102 9.95 -9.75 -19.01
CA LYS A 102 8.70 -10.45 -19.35
C LYS A 102 8.85 -11.98 -19.28
N HIS A 103 10.08 -12.51 -19.30
CA HIS A 103 10.33 -13.95 -19.29
C HIS A 103 10.54 -14.57 -17.89
N GLN A 104 10.79 -13.78 -16.83
CA GLN A 104 11.01 -14.35 -15.50
C GLN A 104 9.72 -14.62 -14.71
N HIS A 105 8.61 -13.93 -15.02
CA HIS A 105 7.34 -14.11 -14.29
C HIS A 105 6.42 -15.22 -14.83
N HIS A 106 6.68 -15.79 -16.01
CA HIS A 106 5.84 -16.87 -16.55
C HIS A 106 6.20 -18.26 -16.03
N HIS A 107 7.35 -18.45 -15.37
CA HIS A 107 7.74 -19.78 -14.87
C HIS A 107 7.22 -20.15 -13.47
N HIS A 108 6.49 -19.26 -12.78
CA HIS A 108 5.99 -19.55 -11.42
C HIS A 108 4.53 -20.01 -11.32
N HIS A 109 3.86 -20.29 -12.44
CA HIS A 109 2.46 -20.74 -12.44
C HIS A 109 2.19 -22.20 -12.83
N HIS A 110 3.23 -23.03 -13.01
CA HIS A 110 3.05 -24.47 -13.24
C HIS A 110 3.78 -25.31 -12.18
N HIS A 111 3.31 -25.26 -10.94
CA HIS A 111 3.39 -26.41 -10.04
C HIS A 111 2.40 -26.26 -8.90
N LYS A 112 1.16 -26.71 -9.15
CA LYS A 112 0.31 -27.35 -8.15
C LYS A 112 -0.86 -28.03 -8.85
N MET A 113 -0.97 -29.33 -8.54
CA MET A 113 -1.94 -30.35 -8.94
C MET A 113 -1.67 -31.00 -10.29
#